data_AF-A0A9D8H669-F1
#
_entry.id   AF-A0A9D8H669-F1
#
_cell.length_a   1.000
_cell.length_b   1.000
_cell.length_c   1.000
_cell.angle_alpha   90.00
_cell.angle_beta   90.00
_cell.angle_gamma   90.00
#
_symmetry.space_group_name_H-M   'P 1'
#
loop_
_entity.id
_entity.type
_entity.pdbx_description
1 polymer ?
#
loop_
_entity_poly.entity_id
_entity_poly.type
_entity_poly.pdbx_seq_one_letter_code
_entity_poly.pdbx_strand_id
1 'polypeptide(L)'
;MTSKQHWALAVVTALSIFIGAGITLLITSGEGKDESIQVTPTSSTQGTLAATTTSTLAPTTLATAPTTTAPPVTQGTITPGTTAVVPTVTAATIPTTTTTQPPTTTTSQPLDTTTTMPDRNTDVGIGDDTIRIAVVADRAETLQGLQAWRTYMNRRGGLAGRDIVIDVLDHGGSVEGYASAVASACDEDFALVGGMSVYDGAVEAQGCAAIPDLPVEVNNPGRGASSNTFAAFPGQPGIVAIGPYQWMIENVSGCCSQFVLVPDAEPLRASTLDLVEALEVAGLSTAGTTDVSSSDDLTRYGEIVDEIEANGATLAWSGQGASSTTLLRQAAAGRAPDVTAWYCDASCYDPTLPANGGPDVEGQYVGIQTAPFSDRADIGALRAYLRITARAGGDPSYEGLRAFVAGMLFETATKRVINEHGGNGITRVRLFEALAELTDFTAGGIVGPTNVASGTPSSCFVLLQVTGDDFERVSPTESGVLDCDPENLVEL
;
A
#
# COMPACT_ATOMS: atom_id res chain seq x y z
N MET A 1 1.82 53.10 -12.61
CA MET A 1 3.19 53.27 -12.06
C MET A 1 3.41 54.74 -11.70
N THR A 2 3.68 55.08 -10.43
CA THR A 2 4.49 56.27 -10.04
C THR A 2 4.80 56.31 -8.55
N SER A 3 6.04 56.67 -8.20
CA SER A 3 6.47 57.35 -6.95
C SER A 3 6.38 56.68 -5.57
N LYS A 4 7.56 56.19 -5.10
CA LYS A 4 8.16 56.30 -3.74
C LYS A 4 7.43 55.62 -2.55
N GLN A 5 8.00 54.65 -1.83
CA GLN A 5 9.24 54.60 -1.01
C GLN A 5 9.21 55.31 0.37
N HIS A 6 9.38 54.48 1.40
CA HIS A 6 10.04 54.68 2.71
C HIS A 6 9.49 55.68 3.74
N TRP A 7 9.07 55.13 4.88
CA TRP A 7 9.43 55.57 6.25
C TRP A 7 9.82 54.33 7.09
N ALA A 8 10.51 54.49 8.22
CA ALA A 8 11.31 53.41 8.83
C ALA A 8 11.27 53.27 10.36
N LEU A 9 11.23 52.00 10.80
CA LEU A 9 11.90 51.33 11.93
C LEU A 9 11.87 51.85 13.39
N ALA A 10 11.89 50.87 14.31
CA ALA A 10 12.27 50.90 15.74
C ALA A 10 11.21 51.42 16.74
N VAL A 11 11.19 51.05 18.03
CA VAL A 11 12.21 50.37 18.88
C VAL A 11 11.59 49.27 19.78
N VAL A 12 12.30 48.13 19.87
CA VAL A 12 12.49 47.16 20.98
C VAL A 12 11.93 47.60 22.36
N THR A 13 11.26 46.79 23.22
CA THR A 13 11.65 45.58 24.02
C THR A 13 10.39 45.19 24.89
N ALA A 14 10.27 44.26 25.87
CA ALA A 14 11.12 43.29 26.60
C ALA A 14 10.26 42.25 27.39
N LEU A 15 10.69 40.97 27.44
CA LEU A 15 10.60 39.99 28.58
C LEU A 15 9.20 39.62 29.17
N SER A 16 8.97 38.45 29.81
CA SER A 16 9.85 37.33 30.20
C SER A 16 9.13 36.01 30.53
N ILE A 17 9.79 34.88 30.22
CA ILE A 17 9.95 33.64 31.04
C ILE A 17 8.68 32.86 31.48
N PHE A 18 8.58 31.60 31.02
CA PHE A 18 8.82 30.45 31.91
C PHE A 18 9.51 29.28 31.19
N ILE A 19 10.40 28.59 31.91
CA ILE A 19 11.18 27.40 31.55
C ILE A 19 10.73 26.30 32.53
N GLY A 20 10.65 25.00 32.23
CA GLY A 20 11.03 24.24 31.03
C GLY A 20 11.84 22.98 31.40
N ALA A 21 11.67 21.88 30.67
CA ALA A 21 12.48 20.65 30.77
C ALA A 21 12.29 19.80 29.48
N GLY A 22 13.25 19.01 29.00
CA GLY A 22 14.62 18.86 29.50
C GLY A 22 15.26 17.51 29.17
N ILE A 23 15.49 17.20 27.88
CA ILE A 23 16.22 15.99 27.45
C ILE A 23 17.47 16.40 26.67
N THR A 24 18.61 15.79 27.03
CA THR A 24 19.94 16.15 26.50
C THR A 24 20.30 15.29 25.29
N LEU A 25 20.51 15.90 24.12
CA LEU A 25 20.98 15.20 22.93
C LEU A 25 22.52 15.00 23.00
N LEU A 26 22.97 13.78 23.24
CA LEU A 26 24.39 13.42 23.20
C LEU A 26 24.84 13.10 21.77
N ILE A 27 25.33 14.12 21.06
CA ILE A 27 26.03 13.94 19.79
C ILE A 27 27.41 13.33 20.08
N THR A 28 27.63 12.10 19.63
CA THR A 28 28.96 11.47 19.61
C THR A 28 29.38 11.24 18.16
N SER A 29 30.39 11.98 17.72
CA SER A 29 30.99 11.83 16.39
C SER A 29 31.88 10.58 16.36
N GLY A 30 31.41 9.52 15.71
CA GLY A 30 32.24 8.35 15.41
C GLY A 30 33.13 8.60 14.20
N GLU A 31 34.45 8.57 14.37
CA GLU A 31 35.42 8.68 13.28
C GLU A 31 35.30 7.50 12.30
N GLY A 32 35.38 7.81 11.00
CA GLY A 32 35.33 6.81 9.95
C GLY A 32 36.58 5.93 9.89
N LYS A 33 36.41 4.70 9.41
CA LYS A 33 37.51 3.84 8.95
C LYS A 33 37.17 3.28 7.58
N ASP A 34 37.89 3.74 6.57
CA ASP A 34 37.86 3.17 5.24
C ASP A 34 38.58 1.80 5.25
N GLU A 35 37.83 0.70 5.09
CA GLU A 35 38.43 -0.58 4.67
C GLU A 35 38.43 -0.67 3.15
N SER A 36 39.45 -0.08 2.53
CA SER A 36 39.68 -0.18 1.09
C SER A 36 40.06 -1.61 0.70
N ILE A 37 39.13 -2.39 0.14
CA ILE A 37 39.43 -3.72 -0.40
C ILE A 37 40.29 -3.57 -1.68
N GLN A 38 41.59 -3.82 -1.54
CA GLN A 38 42.54 -3.89 -2.64
C GLN A 38 42.31 -5.16 -3.47
N VAL A 39 41.88 -5.01 -4.73
CA VAL A 39 41.77 -6.14 -5.67
C VAL A 39 43.01 -6.19 -6.55
N THR A 40 43.88 -7.16 -6.29
CA THR A 40 45.12 -7.37 -7.08
C THR A 40 44.79 -8.10 -8.39
N PRO A 41 45.20 -7.62 -9.57
CA PRO A 41 44.88 -8.26 -10.84
C PRO A 41 45.73 -9.51 -11.08
N THR A 42 45.07 -10.65 -11.34
CA THR A 42 45.75 -11.91 -11.68
C THR A 42 45.50 -12.28 -13.15
N SER A 43 46.60 -12.28 -13.92
CA SER A 43 46.79 -12.69 -15.31
C SER A 43 45.67 -13.49 -16.02
N SER A 44 45.24 -12.96 -17.17
CA SER A 44 44.51 -13.71 -18.21
C SER A 44 45.34 -14.86 -18.81
N THR A 45 44.70 -15.99 -19.09
CA THR A 45 45.20 -17.00 -20.04
C THR A 45 44.07 -17.37 -20.99
N GLN A 46 44.33 -17.35 -22.31
CA GLN A 46 43.32 -17.74 -23.31
C GLN A 46 43.14 -19.27 -23.36
N GLY A 47 41.89 -19.72 -23.36
CA GLY A 47 41.50 -21.11 -23.62
C GLY A 47 40.61 -21.19 -24.86
N THR A 48 40.91 -22.10 -25.78
CA THR A 48 40.31 -22.16 -27.12
C THR A 48 38.83 -22.55 -27.10
N LEU A 49 38.04 -21.94 -28.00
CA LEU A 49 36.64 -22.31 -28.27
C LEU A 49 36.49 -23.79 -28.67
N ALA A 50 35.51 -24.47 -28.09
CA ALA A 50 34.97 -25.73 -28.57
C ALA A 50 33.44 -25.66 -28.59
N ALA A 51 32.83 -25.84 -29.76
CA ALA A 51 31.37 -25.82 -29.89
C ALA A 51 30.77 -27.11 -29.35
N THR A 52 29.74 -27.00 -28.50
CA THR A 52 28.97 -28.15 -28.00
C THR A 52 27.50 -28.00 -28.37
N THR A 53 26.95 -29.06 -28.93
CA THR A 53 25.61 -29.20 -29.53
C THR A 53 24.46 -28.69 -28.67
N THR A 54 23.53 -27.97 -29.30
CA THR A 54 22.18 -27.73 -28.79
C THR A 54 21.44 -29.05 -28.53
N SER A 55 20.88 -29.22 -27.33
CA SER A 55 19.96 -30.31 -27.01
C SER A 55 18.56 -29.76 -26.82
N THR A 56 17.66 -30.04 -27.77
CA THR A 56 16.24 -29.69 -27.68
C THR A 56 15.52 -30.63 -26.72
N LEU A 57 15.03 -30.10 -25.59
CA LEU A 57 14.08 -30.81 -24.74
C LEU A 57 12.66 -30.63 -25.30
N ALA A 58 11.94 -31.74 -25.47
CA ALA A 58 10.56 -31.75 -25.92
C ALA A 58 9.59 -31.45 -24.77
N PRO A 59 8.43 -30.83 -25.02
CA PRO A 59 7.45 -30.55 -23.97
C PRO A 59 6.82 -31.84 -23.43
N THR A 60 6.88 -32.04 -22.10
CA THR A 60 6.16 -33.11 -21.41
C THR A 60 4.67 -32.79 -21.34
N THR A 61 3.84 -33.60 -22.00
CA THR A 61 2.38 -33.52 -21.92
C THR A 61 1.89 -33.93 -20.53
N LEU A 62 1.23 -33.03 -19.80
CA LEU A 62 0.43 -33.41 -18.63
C LEU A 62 -0.77 -34.27 -19.08
N ALA A 63 -1.05 -35.34 -18.34
CA ALA A 63 -2.17 -36.24 -18.64
C ALA A 63 -3.47 -35.73 -18.00
N THR A 64 -4.55 -35.70 -18.78
CA THR A 64 -5.87 -35.26 -18.32
C THR A 64 -6.46 -36.23 -17.29
N ALA A 65 -6.85 -35.72 -16.12
CA ALA A 65 -7.59 -36.50 -15.13
C ALA A 65 -9.07 -36.68 -15.56
N PRO A 66 -9.73 -37.81 -15.25
CA PRO A 66 -11.10 -38.08 -15.65
C PRO A 66 -12.12 -37.30 -14.80
N THR A 67 -13.06 -36.62 -15.46
CA THR A 67 -14.19 -35.94 -14.82
C THR A 67 -15.21 -36.92 -14.24
N THR A 68 -15.44 -36.88 -12.93
CA THR A 68 -16.53 -37.63 -12.26
C THR A 68 -17.76 -36.74 -12.07
N THR A 69 -18.86 -37.04 -12.75
CA THR A 69 -20.10 -36.26 -12.68
C THR A 69 -20.84 -36.45 -11.35
N ALA A 70 -21.05 -35.36 -10.61
CA ALA A 70 -21.95 -35.35 -9.46
C ALA A 70 -23.44 -35.27 -9.91
N PRO A 71 -24.39 -35.86 -9.15
CA PRO A 71 -25.81 -35.75 -9.45
C PRO A 71 -26.37 -34.34 -9.16
N PRO A 72 -27.44 -33.90 -9.84
CA PRO A 72 -27.99 -32.56 -9.67
C PRO A 72 -28.68 -32.37 -8.31
N VAL A 73 -28.45 -31.23 -7.67
CA VAL A 73 -29.16 -30.80 -6.46
C VAL A 73 -30.46 -30.11 -6.86
N THR A 74 -31.60 -30.62 -6.38
CA THR A 74 -32.92 -30.03 -6.66
C THR A 74 -33.10 -28.73 -5.88
N GLN A 75 -33.35 -27.61 -6.56
CA GLN A 75 -33.74 -26.36 -5.88
C GLN A 75 -35.10 -26.52 -5.18
N GLY A 76 -35.16 -26.18 -3.89
CA GLY A 76 -36.39 -26.12 -3.12
C GLY A 76 -37.04 -24.74 -3.20
N THR A 77 -38.26 -24.65 -3.73
CA THR A 77 -38.99 -23.38 -3.87
C THR A 77 -39.37 -22.81 -2.50
N ILE A 78 -38.99 -21.57 -2.22
CA ILE A 78 -39.34 -20.88 -0.96
C ILE A 78 -40.74 -20.27 -1.09
N THR A 79 -41.66 -20.63 -0.19
CA THR A 79 -42.99 -20.04 -0.10
C THR A 79 -43.00 -18.88 0.91
N PRO A 80 -43.41 -17.65 0.54
CA PRO A 80 -43.48 -16.55 1.49
C PRO A 80 -44.58 -16.74 2.55
N GLY A 81 -44.23 -16.51 3.83
CA GLY A 81 -45.22 -16.28 4.90
C GLY A 81 -45.24 -17.31 6.02
N THR A 82 -44.35 -17.17 7.00
CA THR A 82 -44.59 -17.63 8.39
C THR A 82 -43.84 -16.71 9.34
N THR A 83 -44.56 -16.09 10.27
CA THR A 83 -43.99 -15.17 11.26
C THR A 83 -43.21 -15.95 12.33
N ALA A 84 -41.92 -15.66 12.49
CA ALA A 84 -41.11 -16.27 13.53
C ALA A 84 -41.54 -15.73 14.92
N VAL A 85 -41.81 -16.65 15.86
CA VAL A 85 -42.10 -16.31 17.26
C VAL A 85 -40.80 -16.42 18.06
N VAL A 86 -40.43 -15.35 18.76
CA VAL A 86 -39.23 -15.33 19.61
C VAL A 86 -39.45 -16.18 20.87
N PRO A 87 -38.59 -17.18 21.17
CA PRO A 87 -38.64 -17.92 22.42
C PRO A 87 -37.97 -17.13 23.55
N THR A 88 -38.72 -16.81 24.60
CA THR A 88 -38.19 -16.17 25.82
C THR A 88 -37.21 -17.10 26.54
N VAL A 89 -35.99 -16.62 26.82
CA VAL A 89 -35.00 -17.39 27.59
C VAL A 89 -35.30 -17.29 29.09
N THR A 90 -35.79 -18.39 29.67
CA THR A 90 -36.01 -18.49 31.12
C THR A 90 -34.68 -18.77 31.84
N ALA A 91 -34.37 -17.97 32.87
CA ALA A 91 -33.15 -18.15 33.66
C ALA A 91 -33.13 -19.50 34.41
N ALA A 92 -32.02 -20.23 34.33
CA ALA A 92 -31.83 -21.52 35.01
C ALA A 92 -31.24 -21.35 36.42
N THR A 93 -31.84 -22.02 37.41
CA THR A 93 -31.42 -21.94 38.81
C THR A 93 -30.18 -22.78 39.10
N ILE A 94 -29.17 -22.21 39.77
CA ILE A 94 -27.97 -22.93 40.22
C ILE A 94 -28.29 -23.79 41.47
N PRO A 95 -27.95 -25.09 41.51
CA PRO A 95 -28.06 -25.91 42.71
C PRO A 95 -26.86 -25.70 43.65
N THR A 96 -27.08 -25.17 44.85
CA THR A 96 -26.05 -25.15 45.91
C THR A 96 -25.82 -26.53 46.49
N THR A 97 -24.58 -27.05 46.40
CA THR A 97 -24.15 -28.29 47.06
C THR A 97 -23.04 -28.00 48.08
N THR A 98 -23.44 -27.77 49.34
CA THR A 98 -22.50 -27.57 50.45
C THR A 98 -21.72 -28.85 50.73
N THR A 99 -20.39 -28.81 50.64
CA THR A 99 -19.53 -29.94 51.04
C THR A 99 -18.40 -29.43 51.94
N THR A 100 -18.43 -29.81 53.21
CA THR A 100 -17.42 -29.44 54.22
C THR A 100 -16.22 -30.39 54.21
N GLN A 101 -15.00 -29.84 54.18
CA GLN A 101 -13.77 -30.58 54.45
C GLN A 101 -12.85 -29.74 55.37
N PRO A 102 -12.10 -30.33 56.33
CA PRO A 102 -11.28 -29.57 57.28
C PRO A 102 -9.99 -29.00 56.67
N PRO A 103 -9.39 -27.95 57.26
CA PRO A 103 -8.14 -27.37 56.77
C PRO A 103 -6.94 -28.29 57.03
N THR A 104 -6.15 -28.55 55.99
CA THR A 104 -4.81 -29.15 56.10
C THR A 104 -3.73 -28.07 56.24
N THR A 105 -2.67 -28.38 57.00
CA THR A 105 -1.65 -27.41 57.44
C THR A 105 -0.64 -27.06 56.34
N THR A 106 -0.55 -25.78 55.99
CA THR A 106 0.54 -25.25 55.16
C THR A 106 1.89 -25.47 55.85
N THR A 107 2.80 -26.16 55.18
CA THR A 107 4.22 -26.23 55.58
C THR A 107 5.03 -25.40 54.60
N SER A 108 5.81 -24.45 55.09
CA SER A 108 6.62 -23.55 54.26
C SER A 108 7.86 -24.27 53.69
N GLN A 109 7.96 -24.34 52.36
CA GLN A 109 9.24 -24.61 51.69
C GLN A 109 10.07 -23.31 51.55
N PRO A 110 11.40 -23.40 51.41
CA PRO A 110 12.29 -22.25 51.32
C PRO A 110 12.22 -21.54 49.96
N LEU A 111 12.69 -20.30 49.93
CA LEU A 111 12.63 -19.41 48.78
C LEU A 111 13.76 -19.70 47.77
N ASP A 112 13.46 -20.45 46.70
CA ASP A 112 14.39 -20.61 45.59
C ASP A 112 14.60 -19.28 44.86
N THR A 113 15.85 -18.78 44.89
CA THR A 113 16.24 -17.48 44.33
C THR A 113 16.71 -17.62 42.87
N THR A 114 15.93 -18.35 42.07
CA THR A 114 16.05 -18.27 40.61
C THR A 114 15.58 -16.89 40.19
N THR A 115 16.47 -16.11 39.56
CA THR A 115 16.09 -14.81 38.98
C THR A 115 15.38 -15.07 37.65
N THR A 116 14.11 -15.46 37.71
CA THR A 116 13.24 -15.54 36.55
C THR A 116 13.22 -14.16 35.89
N MET A 117 13.44 -14.09 34.57
CA MET A 117 12.97 -12.92 33.82
C MET A 117 11.45 -12.80 34.04
N PRO A 118 10.89 -11.58 34.10
CA PRO A 118 9.43 -11.44 34.03
C PRO A 118 8.95 -12.11 32.74
N ASP A 119 7.85 -12.87 32.83
CA ASP A 119 7.37 -13.72 31.75
C ASP A 119 7.35 -12.96 30.42
N ARG A 120 7.98 -13.55 29.40
CA ARG A 120 7.91 -13.02 28.04
C ARG A 120 6.45 -13.12 27.61
N ASN A 121 5.86 -11.97 27.32
CA ASN A 121 4.46 -11.87 26.97
C ASN A 121 4.24 -12.46 25.57
N THR A 122 3.84 -13.74 25.50
CA THR A 122 3.58 -14.46 24.25
C THR A 122 2.17 -14.18 23.76
N ASP A 123 2.00 -13.03 23.10
CA ASP A 123 0.88 -12.83 22.19
C ASP A 123 1.05 -13.74 20.95
N VAL A 124 -0.01 -13.92 20.17
CA VAL A 124 0.04 -14.76 18.94
C VAL A 124 1.12 -14.22 18.00
N GLY A 125 1.91 -15.11 17.38
CA GLY A 125 3.05 -14.74 16.54
C GLY A 125 4.26 -14.11 17.25
N ILE A 126 4.24 -13.84 18.57
CA ILE A 126 5.37 -13.28 19.32
C ILE A 126 6.23 -14.39 19.94
N GLY A 127 7.39 -14.65 19.31
CA GLY A 127 8.39 -15.60 19.78
C GLY A 127 9.44 -15.02 20.73
N ASP A 128 10.42 -15.86 21.08
CA ASP A 128 11.58 -15.49 21.91
C ASP A 128 12.60 -14.63 21.16
N ASP A 129 12.71 -14.87 19.85
CA ASP A 129 13.70 -14.33 18.90
C ASP A 129 13.06 -13.85 17.59
N THR A 130 11.73 -13.95 17.46
CA THR A 130 11.00 -13.80 16.20
C THR A 130 9.65 -13.11 16.39
N ILE A 131 9.19 -12.39 15.36
CA ILE A 131 7.81 -11.91 15.21
C ILE A 131 7.28 -12.43 13.87
N ARG A 132 6.23 -13.22 13.90
CA ARG A 132 5.52 -13.72 12.71
C ARG A 132 4.44 -12.73 12.28
N ILE A 133 4.38 -12.45 10.98
CA ILE A 133 3.30 -11.70 10.34
C ILE A 133 2.87 -12.41 9.06
N ALA A 134 1.57 -12.38 8.77
CA ALA A 134 1.01 -12.95 7.57
C ALA A 134 0.99 -11.93 6.43
N VAL A 135 1.15 -12.42 5.20
CA VAL A 135 0.69 -11.73 3.99
C VAL A 135 -0.15 -12.69 3.16
N VAL A 136 -1.40 -12.30 2.87
CA VAL A 136 -2.18 -12.93 1.80
C VAL A 136 -1.76 -12.23 0.51
N ALA A 137 -1.17 -12.99 -0.41
CA ALA A 137 -0.33 -12.44 -1.47
C ALA A 137 -0.84 -12.78 -2.89
N ASP A 138 -1.76 -11.96 -3.40
CA ASP A 138 -2.31 -12.07 -4.76
C ASP A 138 -1.31 -11.77 -5.89
N ARG A 139 -0.22 -11.04 -5.59
CA ARG A 139 0.77 -10.57 -6.59
C ARG A 139 2.22 -10.76 -6.11
N ALA A 140 3.10 -11.06 -7.06
CA ALA A 140 4.53 -11.32 -6.79
C ALA A 140 5.28 -10.05 -6.36
N GLU A 141 4.86 -8.90 -6.89
CA GLU A 141 5.36 -7.55 -6.65
C GLU A 141 5.17 -7.16 -5.17
N THR A 142 3.94 -7.34 -4.68
CA THR A 142 3.52 -7.11 -3.29
C THR A 142 4.35 -7.95 -2.33
N LEU A 143 4.51 -9.24 -2.63
CA LEU A 143 5.34 -10.15 -1.83
C LEU A 143 6.83 -9.75 -1.86
N GLN A 144 7.36 -9.39 -3.02
CA GLN A 144 8.75 -8.92 -3.18
C GLN A 144 9.00 -7.66 -2.34
N GLY A 145 8.05 -6.73 -2.33
CA GLY A 145 8.07 -5.52 -1.51
C GLY A 145 8.14 -5.79 0.00
N LEU A 146 7.24 -6.63 0.51
CA LEU A 146 7.23 -6.97 1.93
C LEU A 146 8.48 -7.79 2.34
N GLN A 147 8.96 -8.70 1.47
CA GLN A 147 10.23 -9.40 1.66
C GLN A 147 11.44 -8.45 1.68
N ALA A 148 11.41 -7.39 0.87
CA ALA A 148 12.44 -6.35 0.92
C ALA A 148 12.39 -5.56 2.24
N TRP A 149 11.20 -5.31 2.81
CA TRP A 149 11.05 -4.70 4.13
C TRP A 149 11.51 -5.62 5.27
N ARG A 150 11.15 -6.92 5.25
CA ARG A 150 11.71 -7.92 6.19
C ARG A 150 13.24 -7.92 6.15
N THR A 151 13.80 -7.90 4.95
CA THR A 151 15.26 -7.86 4.75
C THR A 151 15.88 -6.53 5.22
N TYR A 152 15.13 -5.43 5.14
CA TYR A 152 15.50 -4.12 5.68
C TYR A 152 15.52 -4.14 7.23
N MET A 153 14.57 -4.83 7.85
CA MET A 153 14.43 -4.92 9.31
C MET A 153 15.41 -5.88 9.98
N ASN A 154 15.52 -7.12 9.51
CA ASN A 154 16.37 -8.13 10.16
C ASN A 154 17.86 -7.72 10.07
N ARG A 155 18.27 -7.04 8.98
CA ARG A 155 19.61 -6.41 8.85
C ARG A 155 19.90 -5.28 9.86
N ARG A 156 18.90 -4.85 10.64
CA ARG A 156 19.02 -3.85 11.72
C ARG A 156 18.79 -4.44 13.12
N GLY A 157 18.70 -5.78 13.25
CA GLY A 157 18.38 -6.46 14.51
C GLY A 157 16.88 -6.56 14.80
N GLY A 158 16.03 -6.40 13.76
CA GLY A 158 14.59 -6.61 13.85
C GLY A 158 13.86 -5.63 14.76
N LEU A 159 12.84 -6.10 15.46
CA LEU A 159 12.03 -5.32 16.41
C LEU A 159 12.25 -5.86 17.83
N ALA A 160 12.77 -5.00 18.73
CA ALA A 160 13.16 -5.38 20.09
C ALA A 160 14.11 -6.60 20.17
N GLY A 161 14.98 -6.78 19.16
CA GLY A 161 15.88 -7.93 19.06
C GLY A 161 15.25 -9.22 18.51
N ARG A 162 14.02 -9.13 17.98
CA ARG A 162 13.33 -10.24 17.30
C ARG A 162 13.31 -10.04 15.80
N ASP A 163 13.71 -11.07 15.06
CA ASP A 163 13.71 -11.08 13.60
C ASP A 163 12.29 -11.21 13.06
N ILE A 164 11.98 -10.49 11.97
CA ILE A 164 10.70 -10.64 11.29
C ILE A 164 10.68 -11.96 10.50
N VAL A 165 9.59 -12.69 10.63
CA VAL A 165 9.19 -13.82 9.78
C VAL A 165 7.94 -13.38 9.03
N ILE A 166 7.92 -13.58 7.71
CA ILE A 166 6.70 -13.42 6.91
C ILE A 166 6.23 -14.82 6.58
N ASP A 167 5.01 -15.14 6.98
CA ASP A 167 4.30 -16.33 6.54
C ASP A 167 3.41 -15.94 5.34
N VAL A 168 3.60 -16.65 4.23
CA VAL A 168 3.03 -16.29 2.93
C VAL A 168 1.85 -17.21 2.66
N LEU A 169 0.66 -16.62 2.59
CA LEU A 169 -0.60 -17.36 2.52
C LEU A 169 -1.19 -17.25 1.11
N ASP A 170 -1.28 -18.39 0.44
CA ASP A 170 -1.85 -18.52 -0.90
C ASP A 170 -3.37 -18.74 -0.82
N HIS A 171 -4.12 -17.87 -1.49
CA HIS A 171 -5.58 -17.87 -1.56
C HIS A 171 -6.13 -18.63 -2.80
N GLY A 172 -5.24 -19.16 -3.65
CA GLY A 172 -5.58 -19.97 -4.82
C GLY A 172 -6.45 -19.28 -5.88
N GLY A 173 -6.47 -17.94 -5.91
CA GLY A 173 -7.35 -17.18 -6.80
C GLY A 173 -8.84 -17.29 -6.46
N SER A 174 -9.19 -17.48 -5.18
CA SER A 174 -10.56 -17.72 -4.73
C SER A 174 -10.97 -16.93 -3.49
N VAL A 175 -12.27 -16.66 -3.35
CA VAL A 175 -12.88 -16.01 -2.17
C VAL A 175 -12.73 -16.90 -0.93
N GLU A 176 -13.00 -18.19 -1.10
CA GLU A 176 -12.93 -19.20 -0.03
C GLU A 176 -11.49 -19.46 0.42
N GLY A 177 -10.53 -19.46 -0.52
CA GLY A 177 -9.11 -19.53 -0.19
C GLY A 177 -8.61 -18.27 0.52
N TYR A 178 -9.09 -17.07 0.14
CA TYR A 178 -8.73 -15.83 0.82
C TYR A 178 -9.28 -15.80 2.26
N ALA A 179 -10.54 -16.22 2.44
CA ALA A 179 -11.14 -16.47 3.75
C ALA A 179 -10.29 -17.43 4.60
N SER A 180 -9.87 -18.57 4.04
CA SER A 180 -9.06 -19.57 4.74
C SER A 180 -7.64 -19.06 5.06
N ALA A 181 -7.05 -18.24 4.20
CA ALA A 181 -5.76 -17.61 4.41
C ALA A 181 -5.84 -16.61 5.58
N VAL A 182 -6.82 -15.70 5.55
CA VAL A 182 -7.09 -14.75 6.65
C VAL A 182 -7.30 -15.51 7.97
N ALA A 183 -8.17 -16.52 8.01
CA ALA A 183 -8.41 -17.31 9.21
C ALA A 183 -7.14 -17.97 9.78
N SER A 184 -6.25 -18.46 8.92
CA SER A 184 -4.97 -19.07 9.34
C SER A 184 -4.05 -18.05 10.01
N ALA A 185 -3.95 -16.83 9.46
CA ALA A 185 -3.19 -15.73 10.07
C ALA A 185 -3.72 -15.37 11.46
N CYS A 186 -5.05 -15.39 11.66
CA CYS A 186 -5.67 -15.02 12.93
C CYS A 186 -5.26 -15.93 14.10
N ASP A 187 -4.99 -17.21 13.81
CA ASP A 187 -4.56 -18.23 14.77
C ASP A 187 -3.03 -18.30 14.96
N GLU A 188 -2.21 -18.02 13.94
CA GLU A 188 -0.75 -18.22 13.98
C GLU A 188 0.11 -16.92 14.03
N ASP A 189 -0.35 -15.82 13.42
CA ASP A 189 0.45 -14.61 13.17
C ASP A 189 0.14 -13.43 14.09
N PHE A 190 1.11 -12.54 14.30
CA PHE A 190 0.89 -11.35 15.15
C PHE A 190 0.00 -10.31 14.46
N ALA A 191 0.20 -10.10 13.16
CA ALA A 191 -0.54 -9.15 12.32
C ALA A 191 -0.62 -9.64 10.86
N LEU A 192 -1.64 -9.21 10.13
CA LEU A 192 -1.68 -9.22 8.66
C LEU A 192 -1.03 -7.93 8.15
N VAL A 193 -0.09 -8.00 7.21
CA VAL A 193 0.67 -6.82 6.74
C VAL A 193 0.92 -6.85 5.24
N GLY A 194 0.72 -5.72 4.57
CA GLY A 194 1.10 -5.50 3.18
C GLY A 194 0.31 -6.27 2.13
N GLY A 195 -0.75 -6.99 2.53
CA GLY A 195 -1.67 -7.63 1.59
C GLY A 195 -2.49 -6.60 0.79
N MET A 196 -2.84 -6.97 -0.43
CA MET A 196 -3.83 -6.31 -1.27
C MET A 196 -4.50 -7.38 -2.13
N SER A 197 -5.84 -7.37 -2.21
CA SER A 197 -6.59 -8.36 -2.93
C SER A 197 -7.90 -7.80 -3.46
N VAL A 198 -8.39 -8.37 -4.57
CA VAL A 198 -9.76 -8.18 -5.07
C VAL A 198 -10.78 -9.03 -4.30
N TYR A 199 -10.31 -9.96 -3.47
CA TYR A 199 -11.12 -10.85 -2.63
C TYR A 199 -11.23 -10.37 -1.17
N ASP A 200 -10.75 -9.16 -0.86
CA ASP A 200 -10.59 -8.68 0.52
C ASP A 200 -11.90 -8.48 1.31
N GLY A 201 -13.06 -8.42 0.63
CA GLY A 201 -14.37 -8.54 1.26
C GLY A 201 -14.61 -9.87 2.01
N ALA A 202 -13.81 -10.90 1.76
CA ALA A 202 -13.87 -12.17 2.50
C ALA A 202 -13.38 -12.07 3.96
N VAL A 203 -12.69 -10.98 4.34
CA VAL A 203 -12.19 -10.73 5.72
C VAL A 203 -13.32 -10.68 6.73
N GLU A 204 -14.41 -9.97 6.43
CA GLU A 204 -15.53 -9.72 7.36
C GLU A 204 -16.12 -11.02 7.92
N ALA A 205 -16.21 -12.06 7.09
CA ALA A 205 -16.82 -13.33 7.42
C ALA A 205 -16.00 -14.19 8.41
N GLN A 206 -14.72 -13.87 8.65
CA GLN A 206 -13.84 -14.71 9.48
C GLN A 206 -13.91 -14.38 10.99
N GLY A 207 -14.54 -13.27 11.37
CA GLY A 207 -14.60 -12.84 12.78
C GLY A 207 -13.25 -12.39 13.38
N CYS A 208 -12.25 -12.16 12.52
CA CYS A 208 -10.85 -11.92 12.86
C CYS A 208 -10.53 -10.55 13.50
N ALA A 209 -11.49 -9.87 14.13
CA ALA A 209 -11.32 -8.51 14.66
C ALA A 209 -10.22 -8.36 15.75
N ALA A 210 -9.61 -9.45 16.20
CA ALA A 210 -8.50 -9.46 17.16
C ALA A 210 -7.10 -9.40 16.52
N ILE A 211 -6.93 -9.65 15.21
CA ILE A 211 -5.64 -9.47 14.52
C ILE A 211 -5.58 -8.07 13.88
N PRO A 212 -4.50 -7.29 14.09
CA PRO A 212 -4.25 -6.09 13.31
C PRO A 212 -4.06 -6.41 11.83
N ASP A 213 -4.84 -5.76 10.96
CA ASP A 213 -4.77 -5.87 9.51
C ASP A 213 -4.22 -4.57 8.92
N LEU A 214 -3.03 -4.62 8.34
CA LEU A 214 -2.29 -3.46 7.83
C LEU A 214 -2.03 -3.60 6.32
N PRO A 215 -3.07 -3.50 5.47
CA PRO A 215 -2.91 -3.67 4.02
C PRO A 215 -2.14 -2.52 3.38
N VAL A 216 -1.82 -2.71 2.09
CA VAL A 216 -1.48 -1.58 1.21
C VAL A 216 -2.68 -0.63 1.13
N GLU A 217 -3.80 -1.11 0.62
CA GLU A 217 -5.08 -0.39 0.52
C GLU A 217 -6.25 -1.36 0.67
N VAL A 218 -7.48 -0.84 0.66
CA VAL A 218 -8.69 -1.64 0.87
C VAL A 218 -9.65 -1.43 -0.30
N ASN A 219 -10.10 -2.52 -0.91
CA ASN A 219 -11.03 -2.51 -2.03
C ASN A 219 -12.50 -2.65 -1.58
N ASN A 220 -12.73 -3.35 -0.46
CA ASN A 220 -14.06 -3.56 0.08
C ASN A 220 -14.43 -2.54 1.18
N PRO A 221 -15.51 -1.75 1.03
CA PRO A 221 -15.92 -0.75 2.03
C PRO A 221 -16.20 -1.31 3.44
N GLY A 222 -16.65 -2.56 3.56
CA GLY A 222 -16.89 -3.23 4.84
C GLY A 222 -15.60 -3.53 5.60
N ARG A 223 -14.59 -4.06 4.90
CA ARG A 223 -13.22 -4.20 5.46
C ARG A 223 -12.64 -2.84 5.85
N GLY A 224 -12.91 -1.79 5.08
CA GLY A 224 -12.46 -0.42 5.38
C GLY A 224 -13.14 0.19 6.61
N ALA A 225 -14.37 -0.20 6.91
CA ALA A 225 -15.10 0.17 8.12
C ALA A 225 -14.74 -0.69 9.35
N SER A 226 -13.89 -1.72 9.21
CA SER A 226 -13.56 -2.63 10.31
C SER A 226 -12.53 -2.01 11.26
N SER A 227 -12.80 -2.04 12.57
CA SER A 227 -11.96 -1.45 13.63
C SER A 227 -10.58 -2.08 13.82
N ASN A 228 -10.24 -3.11 13.04
CA ASN A 228 -8.92 -3.74 13.04
C ASN A 228 -8.07 -3.42 11.78
N THR A 229 -8.63 -2.70 10.80
CA THR A 229 -7.98 -2.39 9.51
C THR A 229 -7.31 -1.02 9.54
N PHE A 230 -6.01 -0.98 9.23
CA PHE A 230 -5.18 0.23 9.23
C PHE A 230 -4.32 0.26 7.96
N ALA A 231 -4.90 0.72 6.86
CA ALA A 231 -4.25 0.73 5.55
C ALA A 231 -3.08 1.73 5.46
N ALA A 232 -2.03 1.36 4.74
CA ALA A 232 -0.86 2.21 4.51
C ALA A 232 -1.12 3.34 3.49
N PHE A 233 -2.02 3.09 2.55
CA PHE A 233 -2.65 4.04 1.64
C PHE A 233 -4.15 4.02 1.95
N PRO A 234 -4.60 4.79 2.95
CA PRO A 234 -5.98 4.77 3.40
C PRO A 234 -6.93 5.43 2.39
N GLY A 235 -8.16 4.92 2.32
CA GLY A 235 -9.24 5.46 1.51
C GLY A 235 -10.50 5.63 2.38
N GLN A 236 -11.21 6.74 2.20
CA GLN A 236 -12.44 7.05 2.94
C GLN A 236 -13.58 7.31 1.95
N PRO A 237 -14.73 6.61 2.04
CA PRO A 237 -15.87 6.86 1.17
C PRO A 237 -16.30 8.34 1.21
N GLY A 238 -16.49 8.93 0.02
CA GLY A 238 -16.83 10.35 -0.12
C GLY A 238 -15.67 11.33 0.05
N ILE A 239 -14.41 10.87 0.15
CA ILE A 239 -13.23 11.74 0.04
C ILE A 239 -12.30 11.23 -1.06
N VAL A 240 -12.07 12.06 -2.09
CA VAL A 240 -11.28 11.72 -3.28
C VAL A 240 -10.05 12.62 -3.38
N ALA A 241 -8.88 12.03 -3.64
CA ALA A 241 -7.63 12.76 -3.84
C ALA A 241 -7.46 13.15 -5.32
N ILE A 242 -7.37 14.46 -5.59
CA ILE A 242 -7.37 15.04 -6.95
C ILE A 242 -6.19 15.98 -7.25
N GLY A 243 -5.24 16.16 -6.33
CA GLY A 243 -4.09 17.06 -6.49
C GLY A 243 -3.35 17.00 -7.85
N PRO A 244 -3.06 15.82 -8.43
CA PRO A 244 -2.50 15.70 -9.78
C PRO A 244 -3.34 16.40 -10.86
N TYR A 245 -4.67 16.37 -10.74
CA TYR A 245 -5.58 17.06 -11.64
C TYR A 245 -5.67 18.55 -11.37
N GLN A 246 -5.72 18.98 -10.10
CA GLN A 246 -5.71 20.40 -9.75
C GLN A 246 -4.48 21.11 -10.31
N TRP A 247 -3.30 20.48 -10.18
CA TRP A 247 -2.09 20.99 -10.82
C TRP A 247 -2.26 21.15 -12.35
N MET A 248 -2.91 20.20 -13.03
CA MET A 248 -3.19 20.31 -14.46
C MET A 248 -4.19 21.42 -14.80
N ILE A 249 -5.24 21.65 -14.00
CA ILE A 249 -6.18 22.77 -14.17
C ILE A 249 -5.43 24.11 -14.15
N GLU A 250 -4.51 24.27 -13.19
CA GLU A 250 -3.78 25.53 -12.98
C GLU A 250 -2.66 25.75 -14.01
N ASN A 251 -1.95 24.69 -14.42
CA ASN A 251 -0.69 24.81 -15.14
C ASN A 251 -0.77 24.41 -16.63
N VAL A 252 -1.74 23.58 -17.05
CA VAL A 252 -1.88 23.17 -18.45
C VAL A 252 -2.78 24.14 -19.21
N SER A 253 -2.18 24.93 -20.10
CA SER A 253 -2.89 25.93 -20.92
C SER A 253 -3.89 25.28 -21.88
N GLY A 254 -5.19 25.49 -21.63
CA GLY A 254 -6.31 24.91 -22.39
C GLY A 254 -7.06 23.79 -21.67
N CYS A 255 -6.56 23.36 -20.50
CA CYS A 255 -7.20 22.38 -19.64
C CYS A 255 -8.37 23.02 -18.83
N CYS A 256 -9.36 22.27 -18.35
CA CYS A 256 -9.60 20.84 -18.55
C CYS A 256 -11.08 20.57 -18.86
N SER A 257 -11.36 19.96 -20.01
CA SER A 257 -12.60 19.24 -20.27
C SER A 257 -12.27 17.76 -20.44
N GLN A 258 -12.74 16.91 -19.52
CA GLN A 258 -12.29 15.53 -19.39
C GLN A 258 -13.05 14.55 -20.28
N PHE A 259 -12.32 13.65 -20.93
CA PHE A 259 -12.86 12.42 -21.51
C PHE A 259 -12.27 11.21 -20.78
N VAL A 260 -13.14 10.31 -20.32
CA VAL A 260 -12.76 9.26 -19.37
C VAL A 260 -13.08 7.87 -19.91
N LEU A 261 -12.06 7.01 -19.95
CA LEU A 261 -12.20 5.60 -20.23
C LEU A 261 -12.47 4.87 -18.91
N VAL A 262 -13.71 4.41 -18.72
CA VAL A 262 -14.20 3.81 -17.47
C VAL A 262 -14.11 2.28 -17.55
N PRO A 263 -13.47 1.60 -16.58
CA PRO A 263 -13.44 0.14 -16.53
C PRO A 263 -14.84 -0.50 -16.54
N ASP A 264 -14.97 -1.64 -17.22
CA ASP A 264 -16.17 -2.48 -17.22
C ASP A 264 -16.35 -3.31 -15.93
N ALA A 265 -15.30 -3.44 -15.12
CA ALA A 265 -15.25 -4.27 -13.92
C ALA A 265 -15.22 -3.47 -12.60
N GLU A 266 -15.98 -3.95 -11.62
CA GLU A 266 -15.91 -3.49 -10.23
C GLU A 266 -14.68 -4.09 -9.50
N PRO A 267 -14.09 -3.41 -8.51
CA PRO A 267 -14.49 -2.09 -7.94
C PRO A 267 -13.94 -0.88 -8.71
N LEU A 268 -13.06 -1.09 -9.70
CA LEU A 268 -12.38 0.00 -10.42
C LEU A 268 -13.37 0.93 -11.14
N ARG A 269 -14.48 0.39 -11.63
CA ARG A 269 -15.58 1.17 -12.22
C ARG A 269 -16.15 2.20 -11.24
N ALA A 270 -16.57 1.79 -10.04
CA ALA A 270 -17.07 2.71 -9.02
C ALA A 270 -16.05 3.81 -8.68
N SER A 271 -14.81 3.42 -8.34
CA SER A 271 -13.77 4.40 -7.97
C SER A 271 -13.38 5.35 -9.12
N THR A 272 -13.50 4.90 -10.38
CA THR A 272 -13.32 5.79 -11.54
C THR A 272 -14.44 6.82 -11.64
N LEU A 273 -15.69 6.43 -11.37
CA LEU A 273 -16.85 7.33 -11.43
C LEU A 273 -16.88 8.32 -10.24
N ASP A 274 -16.51 7.88 -9.04
CA ASP A 274 -16.31 8.77 -7.88
C ASP A 274 -15.28 9.87 -8.19
N LEU A 275 -14.22 9.52 -8.93
CA LEU A 275 -13.21 10.47 -9.41
C LEU A 275 -13.72 11.39 -10.53
N VAL A 276 -14.61 10.92 -11.43
CA VAL A 276 -15.30 11.82 -12.38
C VAL A 276 -16.11 12.88 -11.63
N GLU A 277 -16.91 12.48 -10.63
CA GLU A 277 -17.75 13.40 -9.85
C GLU A 277 -16.90 14.39 -9.01
N ALA A 278 -15.84 13.92 -8.36
CA ALA A 278 -14.91 14.79 -7.62
C ALA A 278 -14.24 15.85 -8.51
N LEU A 279 -13.95 15.51 -9.76
CA LEU A 279 -13.39 16.44 -10.74
C LEU A 279 -14.43 17.44 -11.25
N GLU A 280 -15.70 17.05 -11.39
CA GLU A 280 -16.79 17.99 -11.68
C GLU A 280 -17.02 18.96 -10.51
N VAL A 281 -16.96 18.49 -9.26
CA VAL A 281 -17.01 19.33 -8.05
C VAL A 281 -15.83 20.32 -8.00
N ALA A 282 -14.63 19.88 -8.43
CA ALA A 282 -13.46 20.74 -8.59
C ALA A 282 -13.50 21.67 -9.82
N GLY A 283 -14.56 21.63 -10.62
CA GLY A 283 -14.82 22.57 -11.71
C GLY A 283 -14.33 22.15 -13.10
N LEU A 284 -13.93 20.89 -13.29
CA LEU A 284 -13.80 20.32 -14.64
C LEU A 284 -15.18 20.16 -15.30
N SER A 285 -15.22 20.18 -16.63
CA SER A 285 -16.38 19.73 -17.38
C SER A 285 -16.13 18.36 -17.99
N THR A 286 -17.10 17.45 -17.93
CA THR A 286 -16.98 16.14 -18.60
C THR A 286 -17.44 16.24 -20.05
N ALA A 287 -16.49 16.11 -20.98
CA ALA A 287 -16.74 16.01 -22.41
C ALA A 287 -17.30 14.63 -22.79
N GLY A 288 -16.97 13.57 -22.05
CA GLY A 288 -17.55 12.25 -22.23
C GLY A 288 -16.99 11.19 -21.30
N THR A 289 -17.73 10.09 -21.17
CA THR A 289 -17.29 8.85 -20.52
C THR A 289 -17.60 7.70 -21.45
N THR A 290 -16.68 6.75 -21.61
CA THR A 290 -16.86 5.58 -22.48
C THR A 290 -16.38 4.34 -21.74
N ASP A 291 -17.13 3.24 -21.84
CA ASP A 291 -16.76 1.99 -21.17
C ASP A 291 -15.65 1.27 -21.94
N VAL A 292 -14.68 0.70 -21.21
CA VAL A 292 -13.57 -0.07 -21.77
C VAL A 292 -13.31 -1.38 -21.03
N SER A 293 -13.06 -2.43 -21.79
CA SER A 293 -12.70 -3.77 -21.31
C SER A 293 -11.20 -4.03 -21.42
N SER A 294 -10.69 -4.92 -20.57
CA SER A 294 -9.31 -5.45 -20.69
C SER A 294 -9.09 -6.31 -21.96
N SER A 295 -10.16 -6.55 -22.73
CA SER A 295 -10.15 -7.30 -24.00
C SER A 295 -10.28 -6.42 -25.26
N ASP A 296 -10.42 -5.11 -25.12
CA ASP A 296 -10.57 -4.18 -26.24
C ASP A 296 -9.28 -4.00 -27.04
N ASP A 297 -9.38 -3.93 -28.37
CA ASP A 297 -8.24 -3.77 -29.29
C ASP A 297 -8.13 -2.34 -29.87
N LEU A 298 -7.01 -2.08 -30.56
CA LEU A 298 -6.67 -0.77 -31.13
C LEU A 298 -7.75 -0.19 -32.06
N THR A 299 -8.64 -1.01 -32.63
CA THR A 299 -9.81 -0.56 -33.40
C THR A 299 -10.80 0.19 -32.51
N ARG A 300 -11.16 -0.39 -31.36
CA ARG A 300 -12.05 0.24 -30.36
C ARG A 300 -11.41 1.50 -29.80
N TYR A 301 -10.11 1.49 -29.51
CA TYR A 301 -9.41 2.71 -29.09
C TYR A 301 -9.37 3.79 -30.20
N GLY A 302 -9.35 3.40 -31.48
CA GLY A 302 -9.52 4.31 -32.61
C GLY A 302 -10.88 5.03 -32.61
N GLU A 303 -11.96 4.28 -32.33
CA GLU A 303 -13.32 4.83 -32.17
C GLU A 303 -13.40 5.77 -30.94
N ILE A 304 -12.74 5.43 -29.84
CA ILE A 304 -12.66 6.30 -28.64
C ILE A 304 -11.96 7.64 -28.97
N VAL A 305 -10.96 7.65 -29.83
CA VAL A 305 -10.35 8.91 -30.27
C VAL A 305 -11.28 9.71 -31.21
N ASP A 306 -12.14 9.06 -32.00
CA ASP A 306 -13.23 9.76 -32.71
C ASP A 306 -14.21 10.42 -31.72
N GLU A 307 -14.56 9.74 -30.61
CA GLU A 307 -15.40 10.28 -29.53
C GLU A 307 -14.74 11.50 -28.83
N ILE A 308 -13.44 11.40 -28.52
CA ILE A 308 -12.62 12.49 -27.92
C ILE A 308 -12.58 13.73 -28.82
N GLU A 309 -12.29 13.54 -30.12
CA GLU A 309 -12.22 14.62 -31.11
C GLU A 309 -13.60 15.26 -31.33
N ALA A 310 -14.67 14.46 -31.43
CA ALA A 310 -16.02 14.96 -31.66
C ALA A 310 -16.57 15.78 -30.47
N ASN A 311 -16.19 15.42 -29.24
CA ASN A 311 -16.66 16.08 -28.04
C ASN A 311 -15.76 17.26 -27.60
N GLY A 312 -14.60 17.45 -28.23
CA GLY A 312 -13.70 18.59 -27.96
C GLY A 312 -13.01 18.52 -26.58
N ALA A 313 -12.67 17.32 -26.13
CA ALA A 313 -12.01 17.13 -24.84
C ALA A 313 -10.57 17.67 -24.82
N THR A 314 -10.18 18.35 -23.74
CA THR A 314 -8.83 18.91 -23.57
C THR A 314 -7.98 18.20 -22.52
N LEU A 315 -8.59 17.27 -21.77
CA LEU A 315 -7.97 16.29 -20.88
C LEU A 315 -8.50 14.89 -21.24
N ALA A 316 -7.64 13.89 -21.34
CA ALA A 316 -8.06 12.49 -21.53
C ALA A 316 -7.31 11.54 -20.58
N TRP A 317 -8.05 10.60 -19.96
CA TRP A 317 -7.49 9.63 -19.02
C TRP A 317 -8.27 8.30 -18.98
N SER A 318 -7.66 7.26 -18.39
CA SER A 318 -8.24 5.92 -18.26
C SER A 318 -8.06 5.36 -16.86
N GLY A 319 -9.14 4.87 -16.24
CA GLY A 319 -9.12 4.13 -14.97
C GLY A 319 -8.69 2.67 -15.10
N GLN A 320 -8.35 2.22 -16.31
CA GLN A 320 -7.91 0.85 -16.63
C GLN A 320 -6.36 0.76 -16.73
N GLY A 321 -5.64 1.84 -16.40
CA GLY A 321 -4.18 1.86 -16.20
C GLY A 321 -3.31 1.77 -17.46
N ALA A 322 -2.09 1.26 -17.31
CA ALA A 322 -1.00 1.36 -18.28
C ALA A 322 -1.30 0.77 -19.67
N SER A 323 -1.97 -0.38 -19.75
CA SER A 323 -2.29 -1.03 -21.03
C SER A 323 -3.33 -0.25 -21.84
N SER A 324 -4.40 0.20 -21.18
CA SER A 324 -5.45 1.04 -21.78
C SER A 324 -4.89 2.41 -22.20
N THR A 325 -4.07 3.02 -21.35
CA THR A 325 -3.38 4.28 -21.65
C THR A 325 -2.44 4.12 -22.86
N THR A 326 -1.70 3.02 -22.96
CA THR A 326 -0.85 2.71 -24.12
C THR A 326 -1.67 2.61 -25.41
N LEU A 327 -2.77 1.85 -25.41
CA LEU A 327 -3.63 1.68 -26.58
C LEU A 327 -4.33 2.99 -27.00
N LEU A 328 -4.79 3.80 -26.03
CA LEU A 328 -5.38 5.11 -26.30
C LEU A 328 -4.36 6.06 -26.96
N ARG A 329 -3.14 6.11 -26.43
CA ARG A 329 -2.07 6.96 -26.93
C ARG A 329 -1.58 6.52 -28.32
N GLN A 330 -1.46 5.22 -28.56
CA GLN A 330 -1.19 4.64 -29.89
C GLN A 330 -2.32 4.92 -30.89
N ALA A 331 -3.59 4.87 -30.47
CA ALA A 331 -4.73 5.20 -31.33
C ALA A 331 -4.80 6.69 -31.68
N ALA A 332 -4.34 7.57 -30.79
CA ALA A 332 -4.24 9.01 -31.01
C ALA A 332 -3.01 9.44 -31.83
N ALA A 333 -2.04 8.55 -32.03
CA ALA A 333 -0.76 8.84 -32.69
C ALA A 333 -0.96 9.39 -34.11
N GLY A 334 -0.42 10.59 -34.36
CA GLY A 334 -0.53 11.27 -35.65
C GLY A 334 -1.91 11.85 -36.00
N ARG A 335 -2.93 11.68 -35.15
CA ARG A 335 -4.26 12.31 -35.32
C ARG A 335 -4.29 13.77 -34.85
N ALA A 336 -3.54 14.06 -33.78
CA ALA A 336 -3.44 15.37 -33.13
C ALA A 336 -4.81 15.97 -32.68
N PRO A 337 -5.55 15.27 -31.80
CA PRO A 337 -6.71 15.84 -31.13
C PRO A 337 -6.33 17.04 -30.25
N ASP A 338 -7.28 17.92 -29.93
CA ASP A 338 -7.09 19.11 -29.07
C ASP A 338 -6.84 18.79 -27.56
N VAL A 339 -6.42 17.57 -27.25
CA VAL A 339 -6.08 17.11 -25.89
C VAL A 339 -4.76 17.72 -25.43
N THR A 340 -4.87 18.68 -24.52
CA THR A 340 -3.73 19.41 -23.91
C THR A 340 -3.06 18.67 -22.76
N ALA A 341 -3.80 17.77 -22.09
CA ALA A 341 -3.30 16.91 -21.03
C ALA A 341 -3.72 15.45 -21.26
N TRP A 342 -2.77 14.54 -21.23
CA TRP A 342 -3.04 13.10 -21.13
C TRP A 342 -2.61 12.65 -19.74
N TYR A 343 -3.51 12.03 -18.99
CA TYR A 343 -3.26 11.62 -17.61
C TYR A 343 -3.57 10.14 -17.38
N CYS A 344 -2.92 9.57 -16.38
CA CYS A 344 -3.25 8.27 -15.80
C CYS A 344 -2.83 8.29 -14.32
N ASP A 345 -3.51 7.51 -13.48
CA ASP A 345 -3.18 7.38 -12.06
C ASP A 345 -1.89 6.56 -11.83
N ALA A 346 -1.63 6.24 -10.55
CA ALA A 346 -0.42 5.58 -10.12
C ALA A 346 -0.22 4.17 -10.71
N SER A 347 -1.27 3.53 -11.22
CA SER A 347 -1.18 2.26 -11.99
C SER A 347 -0.39 2.41 -13.31
N CYS A 348 -0.18 3.64 -13.78
CA CYS A 348 0.71 3.96 -14.91
C CYS A 348 2.16 4.25 -14.51
N TYR A 349 2.54 4.23 -13.22
CA TYR A 349 3.95 4.29 -12.82
C TYR A 349 4.61 2.91 -12.91
N ASP A 350 4.58 2.37 -14.13
CA ASP A 350 5.03 1.04 -14.51
C ASP A 350 5.92 1.14 -15.77
N PRO A 351 7.09 0.47 -15.80
CA PRO A 351 8.04 0.59 -16.91
C PRO A 351 7.50 0.06 -18.25
N THR A 352 6.41 -0.71 -18.27
CA THR A 352 5.78 -1.17 -19.51
C THR A 352 5.07 -0.05 -20.28
N LEU A 353 4.70 1.06 -19.63
CA LEU A 353 4.08 2.21 -20.30
C LEU A 353 5.05 2.87 -21.31
N PRO A 354 6.23 3.40 -20.92
CA PRO A 354 7.21 3.90 -21.88
C PRO A 354 7.71 2.80 -22.82
N ALA A 355 7.97 1.58 -22.31
CA ALA A 355 8.54 0.51 -23.14
C ALA A 355 7.63 -0.02 -24.25
N ASN A 356 6.29 0.01 -24.06
CA ASN A 356 5.32 -0.43 -25.08
C ASN A 356 4.75 0.74 -25.90
N GLY A 357 4.60 1.93 -25.30
CA GLY A 357 4.08 3.11 -26.00
C GLY A 357 5.14 3.88 -26.79
N GLY A 358 6.40 3.88 -26.33
CA GLY A 358 7.50 4.62 -26.95
C GLY A 358 7.15 6.09 -27.20
N PRO A 359 7.35 6.63 -28.42
CA PRO A 359 7.11 8.04 -28.71
C PRO A 359 5.62 8.43 -28.63
N ASP A 360 4.68 7.47 -28.72
CA ASP A 360 3.26 7.77 -28.72
C ASP A 360 2.74 8.17 -27.32
N VAL A 361 3.44 7.75 -26.26
CA VAL A 361 3.16 8.11 -24.84
C VAL A 361 4.03 9.26 -24.32
N GLU A 362 4.91 9.85 -25.14
CA GLU A 362 5.71 11.02 -24.75
C GLU A 362 4.84 12.15 -24.18
N GLY A 363 5.23 12.74 -23.05
CA GLY A 363 4.44 13.76 -22.38
C GLY A 363 3.19 13.26 -21.63
N GLN A 364 2.96 11.95 -21.52
CA GLN A 364 1.93 11.37 -20.65
C GLN A 364 2.18 11.73 -19.19
N TYR A 365 1.23 12.40 -18.53
CA TYR A 365 1.29 12.64 -17.10
C TYR A 365 0.89 11.38 -16.31
N VAL A 366 1.54 11.18 -15.16
CA VAL A 366 1.26 10.09 -14.21
C VAL A 366 1.32 10.63 -12.78
N GLY A 367 0.24 10.52 -12.02
CA GLY A 367 0.18 10.94 -10.61
C GLY A 367 0.43 9.78 -9.65
N ILE A 368 1.38 9.92 -8.72
CA ILE A 368 1.66 8.92 -7.68
C ILE A 368 1.55 9.48 -6.26
N GLN A 369 1.26 8.62 -5.28
CA GLN A 369 1.14 8.97 -3.85
C GLN A 369 2.42 8.68 -3.04
N THR A 370 3.53 8.35 -3.72
CA THR A 370 4.85 8.15 -3.10
C THR A 370 5.89 9.04 -3.77
N ALA A 371 7.07 9.15 -3.16
CA ALA A 371 8.24 9.63 -3.86
C ALA A 371 8.66 8.66 -4.99
N PRO A 372 9.01 9.15 -6.19
CA PRO A 372 9.45 8.33 -7.33
C PRO A 372 10.84 7.71 -7.10
N PHE A 373 11.17 6.64 -7.82
CA PHE A 373 12.47 5.92 -7.70
C PHE A 373 13.71 6.78 -8.02
N SER A 374 13.55 7.94 -8.65
CA SER A 374 14.57 8.97 -8.84
C SER A 374 15.03 9.59 -7.51
N ASP A 375 14.13 9.78 -6.54
CA ASP A 375 14.39 10.40 -5.22
C ASP A 375 15.21 9.52 -4.25
N ARG A 376 15.71 8.37 -4.74
CA ARG A 376 16.66 7.49 -4.04
C ARG A 376 17.95 8.20 -3.61
N ALA A 377 18.26 9.36 -4.18
CA ALA A 377 19.39 10.19 -3.76
C ALA A 377 19.18 10.73 -2.33
N ASP A 378 17.94 11.04 -1.95
CA ASP A 378 17.63 11.79 -0.73
C ASP A 378 16.90 10.91 0.30
N ILE A 379 15.93 10.10 -0.14
CA ILE A 379 15.14 9.24 0.77
C ILE A 379 15.90 7.94 1.08
N GLY A 380 16.41 7.84 2.30
CA GLY A 380 17.22 6.70 2.77
C GLY A 380 16.48 5.36 2.82
N ALA A 381 15.17 5.36 3.06
CA ALA A 381 14.33 4.17 3.06
C ALA A 381 14.12 3.62 1.63
N LEU A 382 13.74 4.49 0.70
CA LEU A 382 13.60 4.20 -0.73
C LEU A 382 14.90 3.66 -1.34
N ARG A 383 16.04 4.31 -1.05
CA ARG A 383 17.38 3.86 -1.44
C ARG A 383 17.70 2.45 -0.93
N ALA A 384 17.13 2.05 0.21
CA ALA A 384 17.31 0.74 0.78
C ALA A 384 16.37 -0.31 0.15
N TYR A 385 15.09 0.02 -0.12
CA TYR A 385 14.17 -0.81 -0.90
C TYR A 385 14.79 -1.21 -2.25
N LEU A 386 15.11 -0.24 -3.10
CA LEU A 386 15.68 -0.47 -4.44
C LEU A 386 16.97 -1.31 -4.39
N ARG A 387 17.85 -1.05 -3.40
CA ARG A 387 19.09 -1.80 -3.18
C ARG A 387 18.85 -3.23 -2.70
N ILE A 388 17.76 -3.50 -1.98
CA ILE A 388 17.42 -4.82 -1.49
C ILE A 388 16.79 -5.66 -2.60
N THR A 389 15.80 -5.10 -3.31
CA THR A 389 15.15 -5.69 -4.49
C THR A 389 16.18 -6.09 -5.55
N ALA A 390 17.05 -5.15 -5.99
CA ALA A 390 18.09 -5.46 -6.98
C ALA A 390 19.13 -6.49 -6.48
N ARG A 391 19.31 -6.65 -5.16
CA ARG A 391 20.18 -7.71 -4.58
C ARG A 391 19.48 -9.06 -4.45
N ALA A 392 18.15 -9.11 -4.49
CA ALA A 392 17.37 -10.33 -4.62
C ALA A 392 17.25 -10.79 -6.08
N GLY A 393 17.62 -9.94 -7.04
CA GLY A 393 17.51 -10.22 -8.48
C GLY A 393 16.11 -9.97 -9.05
N GLY A 394 15.27 -9.21 -8.34
CA GLY A 394 14.01 -8.70 -8.87
C GLY A 394 14.11 -7.22 -9.24
N ASP A 395 13.20 -6.77 -10.10
CA ASP A 395 13.03 -5.38 -10.48
C ASP A 395 12.05 -4.66 -9.53
N PRO A 396 12.26 -3.37 -9.23
CA PRO A 396 11.39 -2.60 -8.34
C PRO A 396 10.14 -2.11 -9.07
N SER A 397 8.97 -2.37 -8.49
CA SER A 397 7.67 -1.90 -8.99
C SER A 397 6.97 -1.00 -7.97
N TYR A 398 5.98 -0.22 -8.41
CA TYR A 398 5.21 0.65 -7.51
C TYR A 398 4.51 -0.16 -6.42
N GLU A 399 3.85 -1.26 -6.76
CA GLU A 399 3.20 -2.16 -5.80
C GLU A 399 4.17 -2.79 -4.80
N GLY A 400 5.40 -3.11 -5.23
CA GLY A 400 6.47 -3.53 -4.32
C GLY A 400 6.89 -2.41 -3.35
N LEU A 401 6.93 -1.15 -3.80
CA LEU A 401 7.17 -0.01 -2.92
C LEU A 401 6.02 0.18 -1.92
N ARG A 402 4.77 0.06 -2.37
CA ARG A 402 3.58 0.19 -1.49
C ARG A 402 3.55 -0.89 -0.40
N ALA A 403 3.85 -2.14 -0.74
CA ALA A 403 3.95 -3.23 0.24
C ALA A 403 5.14 -3.04 1.20
N PHE A 404 6.26 -2.48 0.73
CA PHE A 404 7.37 -2.06 1.58
C PHE A 404 6.98 -0.94 2.55
N VAL A 405 6.13 0.00 2.12
CA VAL A 405 5.54 1.07 2.95
C VAL A 405 4.58 0.50 4.01
N ALA A 406 3.73 -0.47 3.67
CA ALA A 406 2.88 -1.16 4.65
C ALA A 406 3.69 -1.92 5.72
N GLY A 407 4.82 -2.52 5.34
CA GLY A 407 5.81 -3.03 6.30
C GLY A 407 6.33 -1.94 7.25
N MET A 408 6.66 -0.75 6.72
CA MET A 408 7.10 0.38 7.54
C MET A 408 6.01 0.99 8.42
N LEU A 409 4.72 0.81 8.08
CA LEU A 409 3.60 1.16 8.95
C LEU A 409 3.60 0.29 10.22
N PHE A 410 3.65 -1.04 10.03
CA PHE A 410 3.78 -2.01 11.13
C PHE A 410 5.05 -1.76 11.97
N GLU A 411 6.18 -1.46 11.32
CA GLU A 411 7.43 -1.06 11.97
C GLU A 411 7.25 0.18 12.86
N THR A 412 6.53 1.20 12.37
CA THR A 412 6.33 2.48 13.05
C THR A 412 5.47 2.33 14.29
N ALA A 413 4.31 1.68 14.16
CA ALA A 413 3.41 1.46 15.30
C ALA A 413 4.04 0.51 16.34
N THR A 414 4.69 -0.58 15.91
CA THR A 414 5.38 -1.50 16.85
C THR A 414 6.55 -0.79 17.57
N LYS A 415 7.23 0.16 16.93
CA LYS A 415 8.27 0.98 17.60
C LYS A 415 7.70 1.91 18.67
N ARG A 416 6.50 2.48 18.51
CA ARG A 416 5.81 3.23 19.59
C ARG A 416 5.62 2.33 20.82
N VAL A 417 5.03 1.14 20.63
CA VAL A 417 4.85 0.13 21.68
C VAL A 417 6.17 -0.25 22.37
N ILE A 418 7.25 -0.45 21.61
CA ILE A 418 8.57 -0.76 22.17
C ILE A 418 9.15 0.40 22.99
N ASN A 419 8.96 1.65 22.56
CA ASN A 419 9.46 2.83 23.27
C ASN A 419 8.71 3.08 24.59
N GLU A 420 7.41 2.81 24.63
CA GLU A 420 6.53 3.11 25.78
C GLU A 420 6.40 1.94 26.76
N HIS A 421 6.52 0.70 26.28
CA HIS A 421 6.27 -0.51 27.07
C HIS A 421 7.44 -1.52 27.02
N GLY A 422 8.52 -1.21 26.31
CA GLY A 422 9.70 -2.06 26.19
C GLY A 422 9.51 -3.25 25.26
N GLY A 423 10.57 -4.05 25.08
CA GLY A 423 10.58 -5.18 24.16
C GLY A 423 9.63 -6.34 24.50
N ASN A 424 9.16 -6.45 25.74
CA ASN A 424 8.10 -7.39 26.14
C ASN A 424 6.71 -6.70 26.19
N GLY A 425 6.62 -5.43 25.80
CA GLY A 425 5.38 -4.67 25.73
C GLY A 425 4.52 -5.00 24.52
N ILE A 426 5.11 -5.57 23.47
CA ILE A 426 4.48 -5.90 22.18
C ILE A 426 3.27 -6.83 22.39
N THR A 427 2.08 -6.34 22.06
CA THR A 427 0.81 -7.10 22.00
C THR A 427 -0.07 -6.56 20.87
N ARG A 428 -1.02 -7.37 20.39
CA ARG A 428 -2.03 -6.97 19.39
C ARG A 428 -2.83 -5.76 19.89
N VAL A 429 -3.22 -5.78 21.17
CA VAL A 429 -3.93 -4.68 21.85
C VAL A 429 -3.14 -3.37 21.77
N ARG A 430 -1.84 -3.38 22.10
CA ARG A 430 -1.01 -2.17 22.06
C ARG A 430 -0.63 -1.75 20.65
N LEU A 431 -0.56 -2.69 19.70
CA LEU A 431 -0.42 -2.36 18.30
C LEU A 431 -1.67 -1.62 17.79
N PHE A 432 -2.89 -2.03 18.18
CA PHE A 432 -4.11 -1.27 17.93
C PHE A 432 -4.08 0.12 18.57
N GLU A 433 -3.71 0.24 19.85
CA GLU A 433 -3.57 1.54 20.53
C GLU A 433 -2.59 2.46 19.78
N ALA A 434 -1.42 1.96 19.39
CA ALA A 434 -0.40 2.73 18.67
C ALA A 434 -0.78 3.11 17.23
N LEU A 435 -1.65 2.32 16.57
CA LEU A 435 -2.19 2.60 15.23
C LEU A 435 -3.35 3.61 15.27
N ALA A 436 -4.23 3.51 16.27
CA ALA A 436 -5.34 4.45 16.49
C ALA A 436 -4.87 5.87 16.88
N GLU A 437 -3.59 6.05 17.20
CA GLU A 437 -2.95 7.36 17.42
C GLU A 437 -1.98 7.78 16.29
N LEU A 438 -1.96 7.07 15.15
CA LEU A 438 -1.01 7.31 14.06
C LEU A 438 -1.60 8.23 12.97
N THR A 439 -1.53 9.53 13.23
CA THR A 439 -2.05 10.60 12.36
C THR A 439 -1.03 11.20 11.39
N ASP A 440 0.26 10.91 11.58
CA ASP A 440 1.40 11.46 10.81
C ASP A 440 2.36 10.31 10.44
N PHE A 441 1.89 9.38 9.60
CA PHE A 441 2.73 8.34 9.02
C PHE A 441 3.36 8.84 7.72
N THR A 442 4.70 8.90 7.69
CA THR A 442 5.48 9.40 6.53
C THR A 442 6.39 8.33 5.90
N ALA A 443 6.35 7.09 6.39
CA ALA A 443 7.16 5.98 5.86
C ALA A 443 8.67 6.29 5.69
N GLY A 444 9.23 7.15 6.54
CA GLY A 444 10.63 7.61 6.41
C GLY A 444 10.91 8.54 5.21
N GLY A 445 9.87 9.24 4.73
CA GLY A 445 9.90 10.14 3.57
C GLY A 445 9.46 9.51 2.25
N ILE A 446 8.99 8.25 2.24
CA ILE A 446 8.46 7.62 1.00
C ILE A 446 7.05 8.12 0.69
N VAL A 447 6.25 8.45 1.70
CA VAL A 447 4.97 9.16 1.57
C VAL A 447 5.03 10.44 2.39
N GLY A 448 4.20 11.42 2.07
CA GLY A 448 3.98 12.55 2.98
C GLY A 448 3.05 12.16 4.14
N PRO A 449 2.64 13.12 5.00
CA PRO A 449 1.79 12.83 6.15
C PRO A 449 0.51 12.07 5.78
N THR A 450 0.36 10.87 6.33
CA THR A 450 -0.83 10.02 6.14
C THR A 450 -1.48 9.74 7.49
N ASN A 451 -2.79 10.01 7.58
CA ASN A 451 -3.59 9.81 8.78
C ASN A 451 -4.24 8.42 8.78
N VAL A 452 -3.43 7.42 9.15
CA VAL A 452 -3.85 6.02 9.24
C VAL A 452 -4.92 5.83 10.32
N ALA A 453 -4.88 6.61 11.40
CA ALA A 453 -5.80 6.51 12.53
C ALA A 453 -7.28 6.82 12.19
N SER A 454 -7.55 7.73 11.24
CA SER A 454 -8.91 8.03 10.79
C SER A 454 -9.29 7.41 9.45
N GLY A 455 -8.38 6.68 8.79
CA GLY A 455 -8.61 6.13 7.45
C GLY A 455 -8.74 7.20 6.35
N THR A 456 -8.33 8.43 6.61
CA THR A 456 -8.51 9.56 5.68
C THR A 456 -7.41 9.55 4.60
N PRO A 457 -7.74 9.68 3.30
CA PRO A 457 -6.77 9.76 2.21
C PRO A 457 -5.68 10.79 2.46
N SER A 458 -4.46 10.50 2.02
CA SER A 458 -3.41 11.51 2.01
C SER A 458 -3.66 12.50 0.87
N SER A 459 -3.54 13.80 1.17
CA SER A 459 -3.46 14.86 0.18
C SER A 459 -2.16 14.84 -0.65
N CYS A 460 -1.23 13.94 -0.31
CA CYS A 460 0.13 13.95 -0.83
C CYS A 460 0.28 13.28 -2.20
N PHE A 461 0.81 14.01 -3.18
CA PHE A 461 1.13 13.50 -4.51
C PHE A 461 2.50 13.95 -5.04
N VAL A 462 2.96 13.24 -6.07
CA VAL A 462 3.97 13.68 -7.04
C VAL A 462 3.40 13.48 -8.44
N LEU A 463 3.45 14.51 -9.27
CA LEU A 463 3.16 14.44 -10.69
C LEU A 463 4.46 14.15 -11.46
N LEU A 464 4.42 13.09 -12.26
CA LEU A 464 5.46 12.67 -13.18
C LEU A 464 4.99 12.87 -14.62
N GLN A 465 5.93 12.83 -15.56
CA GLN A 465 5.68 12.79 -16.99
C GLN A 465 6.60 11.79 -17.67
N VAL A 466 6.09 11.05 -18.65
CA VAL A 466 6.89 10.16 -19.50
C VAL A 466 7.76 11.01 -20.42
N THR A 467 9.07 10.76 -20.44
CA THR A 467 10.04 11.46 -21.28
C THR A 467 11.07 10.47 -21.78
N GLY A 468 10.97 10.09 -23.05
CA GLY A 468 11.69 8.95 -23.62
C GLY A 468 11.30 7.63 -22.93
N ASP A 469 12.31 6.88 -22.47
CA ASP A 469 12.13 5.58 -21.82
C ASP A 469 11.90 5.68 -20.29
N ASP A 470 11.92 6.89 -19.72
CA ASP A 470 11.93 7.17 -18.27
C ASP A 470 10.73 8.03 -17.82
N PHE A 471 10.53 8.13 -16.50
CA PHE A 471 9.58 9.05 -15.86
C PHE A 471 10.33 10.23 -15.20
N GLU A 472 10.15 11.45 -15.69
CA GLU A 472 10.68 12.66 -15.08
C GLU A 472 9.67 13.34 -14.13
N ARG A 473 10.19 14.11 -13.17
CA ARG A 473 9.41 14.74 -12.08
C ARG A 473 8.93 16.13 -12.51
N VAL A 474 7.61 16.34 -12.54
CA VAL A 474 6.97 17.61 -12.93
C VAL A 474 6.66 18.48 -11.71
N SER A 475 5.97 17.93 -10.71
CA SER A 475 5.56 18.69 -9.52
C SER A 475 5.44 17.81 -8.26
N PRO A 476 5.94 18.25 -7.09
CA PRO A 476 6.90 19.34 -6.90
C PRO A 476 8.18 19.10 -7.71
N THR A 477 8.94 20.14 -8.05
CA THR A 477 10.22 19.98 -8.76
C THR A 477 11.39 19.58 -7.86
N GLU A 478 11.24 19.72 -6.54
CA GLU A 478 12.25 19.32 -5.55
C GLU A 478 12.17 17.81 -5.24
N SER A 479 13.32 17.14 -5.25
CA SER A 479 13.41 15.70 -4.96
C SER A 479 13.25 15.42 -3.47
N GLY A 480 12.53 14.36 -3.12
CA GLY A 480 12.15 14.05 -1.74
C GLY A 480 10.95 14.84 -1.21
N VAL A 481 10.31 15.67 -2.05
CA VAL A 481 9.14 16.49 -1.68
C VAL A 481 7.90 15.98 -2.41
N LEU A 482 6.78 15.90 -1.68
CA LEU A 482 5.44 15.66 -2.20
C LEU A 482 4.61 16.93 -1.98
N ASP A 483 3.70 17.22 -2.90
CA ASP A 483 2.70 18.27 -2.68
C ASP A 483 1.58 17.67 -1.83
N CYS A 484 1.28 18.26 -0.67
CA CYS A 484 0.35 17.74 0.33
C CYS A 484 -0.71 18.77 0.74
N ASP A 485 -1.01 19.77 -0.09
CA ASP A 485 -2.01 20.78 0.28
C ASP A 485 -3.37 20.13 0.58
N PRO A 486 -4.06 20.46 1.69
CA PRO A 486 -5.39 19.93 1.98
C PRO A 486 -6.43 20.18 0.88
N GLU A 487 -6.25 21.21 0.03
CA GLU A 487 -7.11 21.44 -1.13
C GLU A 487 -7.03 20.31 -2.18
N ASN A 488 -5.98 19.46 -2.17
CA ASN A 488 -5.84 18.26 -2.99
C ASN A 488 -6.89 17.16 -2.71
N LEU A 489 -7.77 17.34 -1.70
CA LEU A 489 -8.87 16.43 -1.36
C LEU A 489 -10.23 17.10 -1.60
N VAL A 490 -11.16 16.36 -2.22
CA VAL A 490 -12.56 16.77 -2.41
C VAL A 490 -13.50 15.87 -1.61
N GLU A 491 -14.46 16.47 -0.92
CA GLU A 491 -15.60 15.79 -0.30
C GLU A 491 -16.79 15.74 -1.29
N LEU A 492 -17.51 14.61 -1.34
CA LEU A 492 -18.70 14.36 -2.18
C LEU A 492 -20.01 14.42 -1.36
#